data_AF-A0A945MRD5-F1
#
_entry.id   AF-A0A945MRD5-F1
#
_cell.length_a   1.000
_cell.length_b   1.000
_cell.length_c   1.000
_cell.angle_alpha   90.00
_cell.angle_beta   90.00
_cell.angle_gamma   90.00
#
_symmetry.space_group_name_H-M   'P 1'
#
loop_
_entity.id
_entity.type
_entity.pdbx_description
1 polymer ?
#
loop_
_entity_poly.entity_id
_entity_poly.type
_entity_poly.pdbx_seq_one_letter_code
_entity_poly.pdbx_strand_id
1 'polypeptide(L)' 'MPKSKLEYIWLDGYEPTQSLRSKTKIVDDFSGDLADAPIWSFDGSS' A
#
# COMPACT_ATOMS: atom_id res chain seq x y z
N MET A 1 -5.70 -15.38 -14.95
CA MET A 1 -5.26 -13.98 -14.84
C MET A 1 -4.04 -13.95 -13.95
N PRO A 2 -2.89 -13.44 -14.39
CA PRO A 2 -1.75 -13.19 -13.51
C PRO A 2 -2.17 -12.33 -12.32
N LYS A 3 -1.73 -12.75 -11.13
CA LYS A 3 -1.95 -12.04 -9.87
C LYS A 3 -0.65 -11.36 -9.47
N SER A 4 -0.73 -10.08 -9.15
CA SER A 4 0.38 -9.29 -8.62
C SER A 4 0.13 -8.95 -7.15
N LYS A 5 1.20 -8.95 -6.36
CA LYS A 5 1.20 -8.46 -4.97
C LYS A 5 1.78 -7.05 -4.96
N LEU A 6 0.98 -6.09 -4.51
CA LEU A 6 1.39 -4.69 -4.37
C LEU A 6 1.53 -4.37 -2.88
N GLU A 7 2.75 -4.12 -2.42
CA GLU A 7 3.01 -3.71 -1.04
C GLU A 7 2.90 -2.19 -0.94
N TYR A 8 1.88 -1.71 -0.24
CA TYR A 8 1.71 -0.29 0.05
C TYR A 8 2.42 0.00 1.36
N ILE A 9 3.34 0.97 1.35
CA ILE A 9 4.15 1.36 2.50
C ILE A 9 3.87 2.83 2.80
N TRP A 10 3.67 3.18 4.07
CA TRP A 10 3.47 4.54 4.53
C TRP A 10 4.07 4.76 5.91
N LEU A 11 4.20 6.02 6.32
CA LEU A 11 4.59 6.41 7.68
C LEU A 11 3.32 6.63 8.51
N ASP A 12 3.31 6.16 9.75
CA ASP A 12 2.23 6.47 10.69
C ASP A 12 2.35 7.89 11.28
N GLY A 13 1.40 8.24 12.16
CA GLY A 13 1.33 9.54 12.80
C GLY A 13 2.05 9.63 14.15
N TYR A 14 2.90 8.66 14.51
CA TYR A 14 3.54 8.67 15.83
C TYR A 14 4.64 9.75 15.91
N GLU A 15 4.67 10.45 17.06
CA GLU A 15 5.69 11.45 17.39
C GLU A 15 6.49 11.00 18.64
N PRO A 16 7.80 11.33 18.74
CA PRO A 16 8.57 12.21 17.84
C PRO A 16 9.07 11.53 16.57
N THR A 17 9.01 10.19 16.49
CA THR A 17 9.58 9.42 15.39
C THR A 17 8.54 8.50 14.78
N GLN A 18 8.19 8.73 13.52
CA GLN A 18 7.21 7.92 12.81
C GLN A 18 7.73 6.49 12.57
N SER A 19 6.81 5.52 12.53
CA SER A 19 7.11 4.14 12.17
C SER A 19 6.59 3.80 10.78
N LEU A 20 7.27 2.86 10.11
CA LEU A 20 6.80 2.30 8.84
C LEU A 20 5.63 1.35 9.07
N ARG A 21 4.59 1.50 8.27
CA ARG A 21 3.44 0.61 8.19
C ARG A 21 3.31 0.10 6.76
N SER A 22 2.77 -1.11 6.60
CA SER A 22 2.54 -1.66 5.27
C SER A 22 1.33 -2.57 5.21
N LYS A 23 0.84 -2.81 3.99
CA LYS A 23 -0.19 -3.80 3.68
C LYS A 23 -0.11 -4.25 2.23
N THR A 24 -0.45 -5.50 1.96
CA THR A 24 -0.43 -6.08 0.62
C THR A 24 -1.80 -6.03 -0.05
N LYS A 25 -1.87 -5.48 -1.27
CA LYS A 25 -3.03 -5.62 -2.18
C LYS A 25 -2.76 -6.74 -3.18
N ILE A 26 -3.73 -7.62 -3.39
CA ILE A 26 -3.70 -8.57 -4.50
C ILE A 26 -4.49 -7.98 -5.66
N VAL A 27 -3.86 -7.86 -6.83
CA VAL A 27 -4.47 -7.25 -8.03
C VAL A 27 -4.31 -8.22 -9.22
N ASP A 28 -5.36 -8.31 -10.04
CA ASP A 28 -5.32 -9.03 -11.32
C ASP A 28 -4.76 -8.15 -12.43
N ASP A 29 -4.00 -8.74 -13.36
CA ASP A 29 -3.60 -8.12 -14.63
C ASP A 29 -2.93 -6.74 -14.46
N PHE A 30 -2.15 -6.57 -13.39
CA PHE A 30 -1.42 -5.33 -13.13
C PHE A 30 -0.33 -5.12 -14.19
N SER A 31 -0.33 -3.94 -14.83
CA SER A 31 0.57 -3.59 -15.93
C SER A 31 2.05 -3.56 -15.52
N GLY A 32 2.34 -3.33 -14.24
CA GLY A 32 3.68 -3.06 -13.73
C GLY A 32 3.99 -1.57 -13.60
N ASP A 33 3.15 -0.70 -14.16
CA ASP A 33 3.33 0.75 -14.10
C ASP A 33 2.73 1.34 -12.83
N LEU A 34 3.49 2.25 -12.19
CA LEU A 34 3.04 2.92 -10.97
C LEU A 34 1.74 3.72 -11.18
N ALA A 35 1.55 4.29 -12.37
CA ALA A 35 0.37 5.09 -12.70
C ALA A 35 -0.94 4.26 -12.63
N ASP A 36 -0.84 2.95 -12.84
CA ASP A 36 -1.98 2.03 -12.81
C ASP A 36 -2.21 1.44 -11.40
N ALA A 37 -1.35 1.77 -10.42
CA ALA A 37 -1.51 1.30 -9.06
C ALA A 37 -2.72 1.99 -8.40
N PRO A 38 -3.76 1.24 -7.99
CA PRO A 38 -4.97 1.85 -7.47
C PRO A 38 -4.74 2.50 -6.11
N ILE A 39 -5.15 3.77 -5.96
CA ILE A 39 -5.16 4.44 -4.65
C ILE A 39 -5.91 3.58 -3.63
N TRP A 40 -5.37 3.56 -2.41
CA TRP A 40 -5.89 2.76 -1.32
C TRP A 40 -5.91 3.57 -0.02
N SER A 41 -6.68 3.10 0.95
CA SER A 41 -6.92 3.76 2.23
C SER A 41 -6.70 2.78 3.38
N PHE A 42 -6.33 3.30 4.54
CA PHE A 42 -6.21 2.53 5.78
C PHE A 42 -7.00 3.23 6.88
N ASP A 43 -7.27 2.53 7.97
CA ASP A 43 -7.84 3.11 9.19
C ASP A 43 -6.71 3.67 10.05
N GLY A 44 -6.72 4.98 10.28
CA GLY A 44 -5.69 5.68 11.04
C GLY A 44 -5.85 5.62 12.55
N SER A 45 -6.86 4.93 13.07
CA SER A 45 -7.06 4.75 14.52
C SER A 45 -6.19 3.65 15.15
N SER A 46 -5.46 2.88 14.34
CA SER A 46 -4.60 1.76 14.74
C SER A 46 -3.17 2.15 15.12
#